data_AF-A0A960Y8N2-F1
#
_entry.id   AF-A0A960Y8N2-F1
#
_cell.length_a   1.000
_cell.length_b   1.000
_cell.length_c   1.000
_cell.angle_alpha   90.00
_cell.angle_beta   90.00
_cell.angle_gamma   90.00
#
_symmetry.space_group_name_H-M   'P 1'
#
loop_
_entity.id
_entity.type
_entity.pdbx_description
1 polymer ?
#
loop_
_entity_poly.entity_id
_entity_poly.type
_entity_poly.pdbx_seq_one_letter_code
_entity_poly.pdbx_strand_id
1 'polypeptide(L)'
;LAIATDLGGERKNAPSSDSGEERSTDVWKNNFIRAPYLRDRMVRAGMIMETFETATTWDHFEEFHRVVFEKTATAAFEQCGNAIVFWRFTHVYPDGPAVYYTVVAPGRRGEELAQWDAIKRAASDAIIEQGGPITHHHAVGRDHQPWYERQHGPVVLDALRRLKDGFDPAGIMNPGVLLRAPEAKDD
;
A
#
# COMPACT_ATOMS: atom_id res chain seq x y z
N LEU A 1 -20.63 10.76 -13.16
CA LEU A 1 -21.70 11.55 -12.52
C LEU A 1 -23.09 11.00 -12.82
N ALA A 2 -23.46 10.72 -14.07
CA ALA A 2 -24.75 10.07 -14.40
C ALA A 2 -25.01 8.78 -13.59
N ILE A 3 -24.04 7.87 -13.56
CA ILE A 3 -24.13 6.60 -12.80
C ILE A 3 -24.40 6.82 -11.30
N ALA A 4 -23.79 7.85 -10.69
CA ALA A 4 -23.99 8.14 -9.27
C ALA A 4 -25.42 8.63 -8.99
N THR A 5 -26.01 9.37 -9.93
CA THR A 5 -27.40 9.84 -9.84
C THR A 5 -28.41 8.72 -10.08
N ASP A 6 -28.11 7.81 -11.02
CA ASP A 6 -28.96 6.64 -11.30
C ASP A 6 -29.05 5.66 -10.12
N LEU A 7 -28.03 5.66 -9.24
CA LEU A 7 -27.98 4.89 -8.00
C LEU A 7 -28.46 5.68 -6.76
N GLY A 8 -29.14 6.82 -6.94
CA GLY A 8 -29.74 7.60 -5.85
C GLY A 8 -28.82 8.65 -5.22
N GLY A 9 -27.67 8.93 -5.80
CA GLY A 9 -26.78 10.00 -5.35
C GLY A 9 -27.27 11.39 -5.77
N GLU A 10 -27.54 12.25 -4.79
CA GLU A 10 -27.93 13.63 -5.04
C GLU A 10 -26.70 14.53 -5.25
N ARG A 11 -26.62 15.18 -6.41
CA ARG A 11 -25.65 16.26 -6.61
C ARG A 11 -26.16 17.51 -5.91
N LYS A 12 -25.54 17.90 -4.80
CA LYS A 12 -25.74 19.24 -4.25
C LYS A 12 -25.14 20.26 -5.22
N ASN A 13 -25.97 21.16 -5.74
CA ASN A 13 -25.49 22.30 -6.52
C ASN A 13 -24.61 23.16 -5.59
N ALA A 14 -23.29 23.07 -5.75
CA ALA A 14 -22.39 24.02 -5.11
C ALA A 14 -22.68 25.42 -5.68
N PRO A 15 -22.68 26.48 -4.85
CA PRO A 15 -22.83 27.83 -5.36
C PRO A 15 -21.72 28.11 -6.38
N SER A 16 -22.08 28.68 -7.53
CA SER A 16 -21.13 29.06 -8.58
C SER A 16 -20.21 30.16 -8.05
N SER A 17 -19.04 29.78 -7.55
CA SER A 17 -17.94 30.71 -7.33
C SER A 17 -16.77 30.31 -8.22
N ASP A 18 -16.68 30.95 -9.38
CA ASP A 18 -15.58 30.82 -10.35
C ASP A 18 -14.20 31.17 -9.75
N SER A 19 -14.14 31.66 -8.50
CA SER A 19 -12.91 31.99 -7.76
C SER A 19 -12.61 31.10 -6.56
N GLY A 20 -13.55 30.20 -6.18
CA GLY A 20 -13.39 29.29 -5.05
C GLY A 20 -12.88 27.90 -5.44
N GLU A 21 -13.16 27.48 -6.67
CA GLU A 21 -12.85 26.14 -7.18
C GLU A 21 -11.36 25.98 -7.53
N GLU A 22 -10.74 27.01 -8.15
CA GLU A 22 -9.27 27.09 -8.31
C GLU A 22 -8.56 27.05 -6.95
N ARG A 23 -9.06 27.80 -5.96
CA ARG A 23 -8.44 27.87 -4.63
C ARG A 23 -8.56 26.55 -3.86
N SER A 24 -9.67 25.84 -4.00
CA SER A 24 -9.90 24.53 -3.37
C SER A 24 -9.05 23.43 -4.00
N THR A 25 -9.01 23.39 -5.34
CA THR A 25 -8.19 22.42 -6.08
C THR A 25 -6.70 22.66 -5.84
N ASP A 26 -6.25 23.91 -5.78
CA ASP A 26 -4.86 24.24 -5.47
C ASP A 26 -4.48 23.97 -4.01
N VAL A 27 -5.39 24.17 -3.05
CA VAL A 27 -5.16 23.76 -1.66
C VAL A 27 -5.04 22.25 -1.55
N TRP A 28 -5.92 21.49 -2.22
CA TRP A 28 -5.85 20.03 -2.25
C TRP A 28 -4.56 19.53 -2.90
N LYS A 29 -4.19 20.07 -4.07
CA LYS A 29 -2.91 19.75 -4.76
C LYS A 29 -1.71 20.05 -3.88
N ASN A 30 -1.70 21.22 -3.24
CA ASN A 30 -0.60 21.61 -2.35
C ASN A 30 -0.49 20.70 -1.13
N ASN A 31 -1.62 20.25 -0.55
CA ASN A 31 -1.59 19.26 0.52
C ASN A 31 -0.99 17.93 0.07
N PHE A 32 -1.31 17.49 -1.15
CA PHE A 32 -0.73 16.27 -1.72
C PHE A 32 0.79 16.39 -1.92
N ILE A 33 1.25 17.51 -2.49
CA ILE A 33 2.70 17.79 -2.68
C ILE A 33 3.42 17.89 -1.33
N ARG A 34 2.75 18.41 -0.30
CA ARG A 34 3.35 18.62 1.02
C ARG A 34 3.36 17.37 1.91
N ALA A 35 2.50 16.39 1.65
CA ALA A 35 2.38 15.20 2.48
C ALA A 35 3.71 14.43 2.69
N PRO A 36 4.59 14.24 1.68
CA PRO A 36 5.89 13.61 1.89
C PRO A 36 6.79 14.38 2.87
N TYR A 37 6.74 15.72 2.88
CA TYR A 37 7.53 16.52 3.82
C TYR A 37 7.01 16.44 5.25
N LEU A 38 5.71 16.21 5.43
CA LEU A 38 5.14 15.93 6.75
C LEU A 38 5.69 14.60 7.29
N ARG A 39 5.80 13.57 6.44
CA ARG A 39 6.40 12.28 6.80
C ARG A 39 7.81 12.47 7.35
N ASP A 40 8.67 13.21 6.66
CA ASP A 40 10.05 13.45 7.10
C ASP A 40 10.12 14.10 8.49
N ARG A 41 9.21 15.04 8.79
CA ARG A 41 9.13 15.67 10.11
C ARG A 41 8.66 14.71 11.19
N MET A 42 7.66 13.89 10.88
CA MET A 42 7.12 12.90 11.81
C MET A 42 8.15 11.80 12.12
N VAL A 43 8.85 11.28 11.11
CA VAL A 43 9.92 10.29 11.29
C VAL A 43 11.05 10.86 12.16
N ARG A 44 11.45 12.11 11.95
CA ARG A 44 12.42 12.79 12.82
C ARG A 44 11.95 12.98 14.26
N ALA A 45 10.64 13.04 14.48
CA ALA A 45 10.03 13.09 15.81
C ALA A 45 9.88 11.69 16.45
N GLY A 46 10.42 10.64 15.82
CA GLY A 46 10.32 9.26 16.30
C GLY A 46 8.99 8.58 15.99
N MET A 47 8.20 9.14 15.07
CA MET A 47 6.95 8.51 14.64
C MET A 47 7.22 7.49 13.54
N ILE A 48 6.55 6.34 13.63
CA ILE A 48 6.41 5.41 12.53
C ILE A 48 5.33 5.95 11.60
N MET A 49 5.69 6.08 10.33
CA MET A 49 4.77 6.48 9.27
C MET A 49 4.88 5.49 8.11
N GLU A 50 3.81 4.75 7.89
CA GLU A 50 3.73 3.74 6.83
C GLU A 50 2.52 4.00 5.93
N THR A 51 2.69 3.70 4.65
CA THR A 51 1.60 3.69 3.68
C THR A 51 1.67 2.45 2.81
N PHE A 52 0.59 1.68 2.79
CA PHE A 52 0.46 0.53 1.91
C PHE A 52 -0.87 0.57 1.17
N GLU A 53 -0.96 -0.21 0.11
CA GLU A 53 -2.07 -0.14 -0.82
C GLU A 53 -2.26 -1.49 -1.49
N THR A 54 -3.50 -1.76 -1.87
CA THR A 54 -3.94 -3.02 -2.45
C THR A 54 -5.23 -2.78 -3.23
N ALA A 55 -5.81 -3.83 -3.78
CA ALA A 55 -7.11 -3.78 -4.44
C ALA A 55 -7.93 -5.02 -4.08
N THR A 56 -9.24 -4.95 -4.27
CA THR A 56 -10.14 -6.10 -4.12
C THR A 56 -11.35 -5.89 -5.01
N THR A 57 -12.21 -6.88 -5.17
CA THR A 57 -13.47 -6.75 -5.89
C THR A 57 -14.58 -6.24 -4.96
N TRP A 58 -15.64 -5.66 -5.52
CA TRP A 58 -16.73 -5.10 -4.72
C TRP A 58 -17.42 -6.08 -3.80
N ASP A 59 -17.65 -7.31 -4.27
CA ASP A 59 -18.29 -8.39 -3.52
C ASP A 59 -17.45 -8.89 -2.34
N HIS A 60 -16.14 -8.67 -2.38
CA HIS A 60 -15.21 -9.02 -1.30
C HIS A 60 -14.79 -7.83 -0.42
N PHE A 61 -15.11 -6.59 -0.82
CA PHE A 61 -14.53 -5.39 -0.21
C PHE A 61 -14.79 -5.27 1.29
N GLU A 62 -16.02 -5.49 1.76
CA GLU A 62 -16.37 -5.27 3.17
C GLU A 62 -15.53 -6.14 4.12
N GLU A 63 -15.49 -7.45 3.86
CA GLU A 63 -14.72 -8.40 4.68
C GLU A 63 -13.22 -8.20 4.50
N PHE A 64 -12.77 -8.02 3.26
CA PHE A 64 -11.36 -7.76 2.95
C PHE A 64 -10.85 -6.53 3.72
N HIS A 65 -11.57 -5.40 3.63
CA HIS A 65 -11.21 -4.16 4.30
C HIS A 65 -11.19 -4.34 5.82
N ARG A 66 -12.24 -4.97 6.37
CA ARG A 66 -12.37 -5.20 7.81
C ARG A 66 -11.17 -5.98 8.35
N VAL A 67 -10.82 -7.11 7.73
CA VAL A 67 -9.70 -7.96 8.16
C VAL A 67 -8.37 -7.22 8.03
N VAL A 68 -8.08 -6.61 6.88
CA VAL A 68 -6.81 -5.89 6.66
C VAL A 68 -6.67 -4.71 7.62
N PHE A 69 -7.75 -3.95 7.84
CA PHE A 69 -7.77 -2.84 8.78
C PHE A 69 -7.54 -3.30 10.23
N GLU A 70 -8.31 -4.27 10.71
CA GLU A 70 -8.19 -4.80 12.06
C GLU A 70 -6.80 -5.37 12.33
N LYS A 71 -6.27 -6.22 11.44
CA LYS A 71 -4.93 -6.82 11.59
C LYS A 71 -3.84 -5.75 11.65
N THR A 72 -3.93 -4.74 10.79
CA THR A 72 -2.97 -3.63 10.77
C THR A 72 -3.07 -2.78 12.04
N ALA A 73 -4.28 -2.41 12.45
CA ALA A 73 -4.51 -1.58 13.63
C ALA A 73 -4.10 -2.28 14.92
N THR A 74 -4.43 -3.58 15.07
CA THR A 74 -4.00 -4.41 16.18
C THR A 74 -2.48 -4.52 16.22
N ALA A 75 -1.82 -4.85 15.11
CA ALA A 75 -0.37 -4.93 15.07
C ALA A 75 0.28 -3.58 15.43
N ALA A 76 -0.22 -2.47 14.90
CA ALA A 76 0.31 -1.14 15.22
C ALA A 76 0.11 -0.79 16.71
N PHE A 77 -1.04 -1.13 17.29
CA PHE A 77 -1.28 -0.93 18.71
C PHE A 77 -0.38 -1.81 19.59
N GLU A 78 -0.25 -3.10 19.29
CA GLU A 78 0.62 -4.02 20.04
C GLU A 78 2.08 -3.62 19.94
N GLN A 79 2.53 -3.19 18.76
CA GLN A 79 3.91 -2.78 18.55
C GLN A 79 4.23 -1.42 19.16
N CYS A 80 3.29 -0.47 19.23
CA CYS A 80 3.59 0.92 19.57
C CYS A 80 2.82 1.48 20.79
N GLY A 81 1.87 0.73 21.34
CA GLY A 81 0.99 1.13 22.44
C GLY A 81 -0.10 2.14 22.06
N ASN A 82 0.04 2.82 20.92
CA ASN A 82 -0.97 3.69 20.34
C ASN A 82 -0.75 3.76 18.82
N ALA A 83 -1.82 3.88 18.04
CA ALA A 83 -1.71 4.03 16.58
C ALA A 83 -2.98 4.66 16.01
N ILE A 84 -2.82 5.34 14.88
CA ILE A 84 -3.93 5.77 14.03
C ILE A 84 -3.74 5.13 12.66
N VAL A 85 -4.76 4.40 12.22
CA VAL A 85 -4.83 3.83 10.87
C VAL A 85 -5.94 4.54 10.11
N PHE A 86 -5.58 5.22 9.03
CA PHE A 86 -6.52 5.83 8.10
C PHE A 86 -6.57 5.00 6.83
N TRP A 87 -7.66 5.11 6.08
CA TRP A 87 -7.79 4.51 4.77
C TRP A 87 -8.59 5.39 3.81
N ARG A 88 -8.43 5.16 2.51
CA ARG A 88 -9.20 5.81 1.44
C ARG A 88 -9.17 4.97 0.17
N PHE A 89 -10.14 5.19 -0.72
CA PHE A 89 -10.01 4.78 -2.10
C PHE A 89 -9.15 5.78 -2.86
N THR A 90 -8.16 5.27 -3.59
CA THR A 90 -7.34 6.08 -4.50
C THR A 90 -7.80 5.93 -5.94
N HIS A 91 -8.28 4.73 -6.29
CA HIS A 91 -8.83 4.41 -7.59
C HIS A 91 -10.07 3.55 -7.40
N VAL A 92 -10.98 3.66 -8.37
CA VAL A 92 -12.23 2.92 -8.39
C VAL A 92 -12.42 2.37 -9.80
N TYR A 93 -12.60 1.06 -9.91
CA TYR A 93 -12.84 0.34 -11.15
C TYR A 93 -14.24 -0.27 -11.16
N PRO A 94 -14.76 -0.69 -12.32
CA PRO A 94 -16.03 -1.41 -12.39
C PRO A 94 -16.08 -2.62 -11.46
N ASP A 95 -14.98 -3.36 -11.38
CA ASP A 95 -14.93 -4.61 -10.61
C ASP A 95 -14.56 -4.42 -9.14
N GLY A 96 -13.98 -3.27 -8.75
CA GLY A 96 -13.61 -3.01 -7.35
C GLY A 96 -12.70 -1.80 -7.10
N PRO A 97 -12.39 -1.48 -5.82
CA PRO A 97 -11.55 -0.34 -5.46
C PRO A 97 -10.08 -0.70 -5.27
N ALA A 98 -9.21 0.31 -5.45
CA ALA A 98 -7.86 0.31 -4.90
C ALA A 98 -7.87 1.06 -3.55
N VAL A 99 -7.57 0.33 -2.48
CA VAL A 99 -7.60 0.82 -1.10
C VAL A 99 -6.20 1.21 -0.66
N TYR A 100 -6.08 2.36 -0.02
CA TYR A 100 -4.82 2.91 0.46
C TYR A 100 -4.91 3.18 1.95
N TYR A 101 -3.96 2.66 2.70
CA TYR A 101 -3.89 2.78 4.15
C TYR A 101 -2.72 3.67 4.57
N THR A 102 -2.87 4.34 5.69
CA THR A 102 -1.80 5.14 6.32
C THR A 102 -1.77 4.82 7.80
N VAL A 103 -0.64 4.36 8.29
CA VAL A 103 -0.40 4.07 9.71
C VAL A 103 0.50 5.15 10.28
N VAL A 104 0.09 5.72 11.41
CA VAL A 104 0.87 6.66 12.19
C VAL A 104 0.90 6.19 13.64
N ALA A 105 2.10 5.95 14.18
CA ALA A 105 2.27 5.46 15.54
C ALA A 105 3.54 6.05 16.18
N PRO A 106 3.61 6.24 17.51
CA PRO A 106 4.85 6.61 18.17
C PRO A 106 5.80 5.41 18.18
N GLY A 107 7.00 5.58 17.62
CA GLY A 107 8.05 4.58 17.67
C GLY A 107 8.72 4.55 19.05
N ARG A 108 9.29 3.39 19.40
CA ARG A 108 10.22 3.26 20.52
C ARG A 108 11.62 3.46 20.00
N ARG A 109 12.38 4.33 20.67
CA ARG A 109 13.74 4.68 20.26
C ARG A 109 14.64 3.45 20.18
N GLY A 110 15.20 3.20 19.00
CA GLY A 110 16.08 2.05 18.71
C GLY A 110 15.33 0.80 18.22
N GLU A 111 14.01 0.80 18.21
CA GLU A 111 13.16 -0.32 17.76
C GLU A 111 12.27 0.05 16.57
N GLU A 112 12.35 1.28 16.06
CA GLU A 112 11.38 1.83 15.09
C GLU A 112 11.30 0.99 13.81
N LEU A 113 12.44 0.49 13.32
CA LEU A 113 12.49 -0.38 12.14
C LEU A 113 11.83 -1.74 12.41
N ALA A 114 12.09 -2.35 13.57
CA ALA A 114 11.50 -3.65 13.92
C ALA A 114 9.98 -3.54 14.13
N GLN A 115 9.54 -2.44 14.75
CA GLN A 115 8.11 -2.12 14.90
C GLN A 115 7.45 -1.90 13.53
N TRP A 116 8.05 -1.07 12.68
CA TRP A 116 7.56 -0.82 11.32
C TRP A 116 7.45 -2.12 10.52
N ASP A 117 8.52 -2.93 10.52
CA ASP A 117 8.57 -4.22 9.86
C ASP A 117 7.45 -5.16 10.34
N ALA A 118 7.20 -5.24 11.65
CA ALA A 118 6.15 -6.08 12.21
C ALA A 118 4.75 -5.63 11.77
N ILE A 119 4.51 -4.32 11.75
CA ILE A 119 3.26 -3.73 11.25
C ILE A 119 3.07 -4.04 9.76
N LYS A 120 4.13 -3.81 8.97
CA LYS A 120 4.12 -4.03 7.51
C LYS A 120 3.90 -5.51 7.17
N ARG A 121 4.51 -6.42 7.93
CA ARG A 121 4.29 -7.87 7.82
C ARG A 121 2.83 -8.24 8.08
N ALA A 122 2.27 -7.79 9.20
CA ALA A 122 0.87 -8.09 9.55
C ALA A 122 -0.13 -7.59 8.49
N ALA A 123 0.08 -6.38 7.95
CA ALA A 123 -0.74 -5.85 6.87
C ALA A 123 -0.60 -6.68 5.58
N SER A 124 0.63 -7.04 5.21
CA SER A 124 0.93 -7.79 3.98
C SER A 124 0.42 -9.23 4.04
N ASP A 125 0.53 -9.88 5.20
CA ASP A 125 -0.03 -11.21 5.44
C ASP A 125 -1.56 -11.18 5.33
N ALA A 126 -2.22 -10.21 5.98
CA ALA A 126 -3.67 -10.07 5.89
C ALA A 126 -4.14 -9.85 4.45
N ILE A 127 -3.42 -9.06 3.65
CA ILE A 127 -3.74 -8.83 2.23
C ILE A 127 -3.70 -10.14 1.44
N ILE A 128 -2.59 -10.90 1.54
CA ILE A 128 -2.43 -12.15 0.81
C ILE A 128 -3.41 -13.22 1.29
N GLU A 129 -3.64 -13.33 2.60
CA GLU A 129 -4.59 -14.29 3.18
C GLU A 129 -6.04 -14.03 2.73
N GLN A 130 -6.40 -12.76 2.49
CA GLN A 130 -7.70 -12.37 1.94
C GLN A 130 -7.74 -12.38 0.40
N GLY A 131 -6.68 -12.86 -0.26
CA GLY A 131 -6.62 -13.00 -1.72
C GLY A 131 -6.43 -11.69 -2.49
N GLY A 132 -6.05 -10.60 -1.83
CA GLY A 132 -5.74 -9.33 -2.49
C GLY A 132 -4.34 -9.34 -3.12
N PRO A 133 -4.09 -8.50 -4.14
CA PRO A 133 -2.76 -8.30 -4.65
C PRO A 133 -1.91 -7.53 -3.64
N ILE A 134 -0.67 -7.95 -3.43
CA ILE A 134 0.24 -7.31 -2.46
C ILE A 134 0.50 -5.81 -2.72
N THR A 135 0.33 -5.39 -3.96
CA THR A 135 0.46 -4.00 -4.41
C THR A 135 -0.51 -3.76 -5.55
N HIS A 136 -1.10 -2.57 -5.62
CA HIS A 136 -1.78 -2.08 -6.82
C HIS A 136 -0.88 -1.12 -7.62
N HIS A 137 -0.04 -0.30 -6.99
CA HIS A 137 0.83 0.66 -7.70
C HIS A 137 2.18 0.99 -7.05
N HIS A 138 2.46 0.58 -5.82
CA HIS A 138 3.78 0.80 -5.20
C HIS A 138 4.89 -0.10 -5.77
N ALA A 139 4.51 -1.10 -6.57
CA ALA A 139 5.37 -2.17 -7.07
C ALA A 139 5.87 -3.10 -5.96
N VAL A 140 6.59 -4.14 -6.37
CA VAL A 140 6.98 -5.24 -5.47
C VAL A 140 8.18 -4.82 -4.62
N GLY A 141 9.31 -4.47 -5.24
CA GLY A 141 10.52 -4.15 -4.51
C GLY A 141 11.01 -5.33 -3.64
N ARG A 142 11.98 -5.08 -2.75
CA ARG A 142 12.39 -6.08 -1.75
C ARG A 142 11.33 -6.25 -0.66
N ASP A 143 10.63 -5.18 -0.35
CA ASP A 143 9.66 -5.12 0.74
C ASP A 143 8.47 -6.04 0.50
N HIS A 144 7.94 -6.14 -0.73
CA HIS A 144 6.80 -7.01 -1.03
C HIS A 144 7.21 -8.34 -1.68
N GLN A 145 8.49 -8.56 -1.98
CA GLN A 145 8.98 -9.77 -2.68
C GLN A 145 8.48 -11.07 -2.04
N PRO A 146 8.56 -11.29 -0.71
CA PRO A 146 8.13 -12.56 -0.11
C PRO A 146 6.65 -12.90 -0.36
N TRP A 147 5.79 -11.88 -0.34
CA TRP A 147 4.36 -12.03 -0.61
C TRP A 147 4.05 -12.16 -2.09
N TYR A 148 4.79 -11.46 -2.95
CA TYR A 148 4.70 -11.62 -4.40
C TYR A 148 5.03 -13.06 -4.83
N GLU A 149 6.06 -13.67 -4.23
CA GLU A 149 6.41 -15.06 -4.50
C GLU A 149 5.28 -16.03 -4.08
N ARG A 150 4.68 -15.81 -2.90
CA ARG A 150 3.51 -16.56 -2.43
C ARG A 150 2.30 -16.40 -3.35
N GLN A 151 2.05 -15.18 -3.84
CA GLN A 151 0.89 -14.83 -4.67
C GLN A 151 0.94 -15.50 -6.05
N HIS A 152 2.11 -15.59 -6.69
CA HIS A 152 2.22 -16.03 -8.08
C HIS A 152 2.66 -17.50 -8.25
N GLY A 153 3.24 -18.10 -7.20
CA GLY A 153 3.65 -19.51 -7.21
C GLY A 153 4.82 -19.83 -8.16
N PRO A 154 5.33 -21.07 -8.13
CA PRO A 154 6.63 -21.42 -8.72
C PRO A 154 6.67 -21.28 -10.25
N VAL A 155 5.56 -21.54 -10.96
CA VAL A 155 5.52 -21.53 -12.43
C VAL A 155 5.71 -20.12 -12.98
N VAL A 156 4.99 -19.14 -12.44
CA VAL A 156 5.12 -17.74 -12.86
C VAL A 156 6.52 -17.21 -12.51
N LEU A 157 7.03 -17.54 -11.33
CA LEU A 157 8.37 -17.13 -10.91
C LEU A 157 9.47 -17.74 -11.80
N ASP A 158 9.35 -19.00 -12.23
CA ASP A 158 10.29 -19.61 -13.18
C ASP A 158 10.26 -18.92 -14.55
N ALA A 159 9.07 -18.60 -15.06
CA ALA A 159 8.93 -17.85 -16.30
C ALA A 159 9.60 -16.46 -16.22
N LEU A 160 9.39 -15.73 -15.13
CA LEU A 160 10.04 -14.44 -14.89
C LEU A 160 11.57 -14.57 -14.77
N ARG A 161 12.08 -15.62 -14.10
CA ARG A 161 13.52 -15.91 -14.02
C ARG A 161 14.11 -16.13 -15.40
N ARG A 162 13.50 -16.99 -16.23
CA ARG A 162 13.97 -17.26 -17.61
C ARG A 162 14.00 -16.00 -18.47
N LEU A 163 12.99 -15.14 -18.36
CA LEU A 163 13.00 -13.84 -19.04
C LEU A 163 14.15 -12.96 -18.55
N LYS A 164 14.33 -12.86 -17.23
CA LYS A 164 15.41 -12.08 -16.63
C LYS A 164 16.79 -12.58 -17.07
N ASP A 165 17.02 -13.88 -17.07
CA ASP A 165 18.28 -14.49 -17.49
C ASP A 165 18.54 -14.30 -18.99
N GLY A 166 17.49 -14.30 -19.82
CA GLY A 166 17.60 -14.03 -21.26
C GLY A 166 17.99 -12.59 -21.59
N PHE A 167 17.47 -11.61 -20.84
CA PHE A 167 17.76 -10.18 -21.07
C PHE A 167 18.94 -9.64 -20.24
N ASP A 168 19.28 -10.28 -19.13
CA ASP A 168 20.36 -9.87 -18.24
C ASP A 168 21.12 -11.08 -17.67
N PRO A 169 21.84 -11.82 -18.53
CA PRO A 169 22.58 -13.00 -18.13
C PRO A 169 23.70 -12.71 -17.12
N ALA A 170 24.17 -11.46 -17.03
CA ALA A 170 25.18 -11.04 -16.05
C ALA A 170 24.57 -10.59 -14.71
N GLY A 171 23.24 -10.51 -14.60
CA GLY A 171 22.55 -10.16 -13.35
C GLY A 171 22.78 -8.71 -12.88
N ILE A 172 23.14 -7.78 -13.76
CA ILE A 172 23.52 -6.40 -13.42
C ILE A 172 22.29 -5.53 -13.11
N MET A 173 21.15 -5.81 -13.76
CA MET A 173 19.92 -5.03 -13.63
C MET A 173 19.18 -5.37 -12.33
N ASN A 174 19.56 -4.67 -11.26
CA ASN A 174 18.89 -4.63 -9.96
C ASN A 174 18.65 -6.03 -9.33
N PRO A 175 19.73 -6.77 -9.02
CA PRO A 175 19.64 -8.14 -8.55
C PRO A 175 18.88 -8.27 -7.23
N GLY A 176 18.10 -9.35 -7.11
CA GLY A 176 17.41 -9.72 -5.88
C GLY A 176 16.18 -8.88 -5.53
N VAL A 177 15.69 -8.01 -6.42
CA VAL A 177 14.52 -7.15 -6.12
C VAL A 177 13.19 -7.81 -6.38
N LEU A 178 12.92 -8.22 -7.62
CA LEU A 178 11.64 -8.90 -7.93
C LEU A 178 11.70 -10.39 -7.62
N LEU A 179 12.84 -11.02 -7.94
CA LEU A 179 13.08 -12.45 -7.78
C LEU A 179 14.25 -12.61 -6.83
N ARG A 180 14.11 -13.52 -5.86
CA ARG A 180 15.20 -13.84 -4.95
C ARG A 180 16.43 -14.29 -5.75
N ALA A 181 17.60 -13.78 -5.36
CA ALA A 181 18.85 -14.25 -5.95
C ALA A 181 18.98 -15.78 -5.72
N PRO A 182 19.60 -16.52 -6.65
CA PRO A 182 19.93 -17.92 -6.38
C PRO A 182 20.72 -17.99 -5.07
N GLU A 183 20.39 -18.96 -4.22
CA GLU A 183 21.27 -19.26 -3.09
C GLU A 183 22.66 -19.58 -3.65
N ALA A 184 23.70 -19.00 -3.04
CA ALA A 184 25.06 -19.36 -3.38
C ALA A 184 25.16 -20.88 -3.21
N LYS A 185 25.61 -21.58 -4.25
CA LYS A 185 25.96 -22.98 -4.08
C LYS A 185 27.11 -22.99 -3.10
N ASP A 186 26.93 -23.65 -1.96
CA ASP A 186 28.03 -24.00 -1.09
C ASP A 186 28.98 -24.88 -1.94
N ASP A 187 30.15 -24.34 -2.28
CA ASP A 187 31.25 -25.06 -2.93
C ASP A 187 32.03 -25.90 -1.90
#